data_AF-A0A167DWY3-F1
#
_entry.id   AF-A0A167DWY3-F1
#
_cell.length_a   1.000
_cell.length_b   1.000
_cell.length_c   1.000
_cell.angle_alpha   90.00
_cell.angle_beta   90.00
_cell.angle_gamma   90.00
#
_symmetry.space_group_name_H-M   'P 1'
#
loop_
_entity.id
_entity.type
_entity.pdbx_description
1 polymer ?
#
loop_
_entity_poly.entity_id
_entity_poly.type
_entity_poly.pdbx_seq_one_letter_code
_entity_poly.pdbx_strand_id
1 'polypeptide(L)'
;MIKSVPERIITGCIQLEIIDGCQQLEEVYWFERFQSWVLHFSLKVSGLDINSSIPQTTQWYMLIDPLYPRGSISIFPDKINSITLIYKHMNENIEKDHLHWRLGKICTDWDTGQLELLSDNDELMDVEQRINWHVQRLKQWLLAASNDSLAIPGDYFELPHTHFEPKFSVVFAEERIIMIIGKQDGIYESFSLGTSDISF
;
A
#
# COMPACT_ATOMS: atom_id res chain seq x y z
N MET A 1 -9.58 19.61 -16.69
CA MET A 1 -10.98 19.17 -16.52
C MET A 1 -11.08 18.64 -15.10
N ILE A 2 -11.86 19.27 -14.22
CA ILE A 2 -12.04 18.79 -12.84
C ILE A 2 -12.92 17.54 -12.94
N LYS A 3 -12.41 16.37 -12.54
CA LYS A 3 -13.22 15.14 -12.48
C LYS A 3 -14.11 15.23 -11.25
N SER A 4 -15.40 14.92 -11.40
CA SER A 4 -16.34 14.75 -10.29
C SER A 4 -16.16 13.39 -9.65
N VAL A 5 -16.16 13.34 -8.31
CA VAL A 5 -16.07 12.07 -7.56
C VAL A 5 -17.27 11.17 -7.89
N PRO A 6 -17.06 9.89 -8.26
CA PRO A 6 -18.14 8.94 -8.49
C PRO A 6 -18.98 8.72 -7.24
N GLU A 7 -20.31 8.68 -7.40
CA GLU A 7 -21.27 8.49 -6.29
C GLU A 7 -20.92 7.27 -5.42
N ARG A 8 -20.56 6.15 -6.02
CA ARG A 8 -20.11 4.94 -5.31
C ARG A 8 -18.93 5.17 -4.35
N ILE A 9 -17.99 6.05 -4.69
CA ILE A 9 -16.87 6.37 -3.78
C ILE A 9 -17.38 7.26 -2.63
N ILE A 10 -18.25 8.22 -2.93
CA ILE A 10 -18.90 9.04 -1.90
C ILE A 10 -19.66 8.15 -0.91
N THR A 11 -20.45 7.20 -1.41
CA THR A 11 -21.19 6.21 -0.60
C THR A 11 -20.25 5.42 0.32
N GLY A 12 -19.12 4.94 -0.18
CA GLY A 12 -18.13 4.26 0.66
C GLY A 12 -17.48 5.17 1.69
N CYS A 13 -17.21 6.43 1.35
CA CYS A 13 -16.63 7.42 2.29
C CYS A 13 -17.59 7.78 3.43
N ILE A 14 -18.91 7.79 3.21
CA ILE A 14 -19.89 8.03 4.28
C ILE A 14 -19.74 7.02 5.42
N GLN A 15 -19.37 5.77 5.11
CA GLN A 15 -19.18 4.72 6.12
C GLN A 15 -17.96 4.94 7.02
N LEU A 16 -17.08 5.91 6.70
CA LEU A 16 -15.96 6.29 7.58
C LEU A 16 -16.42 6.99 8.85
N GLU A 17 -17.56 7.70 8.81
CA GLU A 17 -18.12 8.40 9.97
C GLU A 17 -18.53 7.45 11.09
N ILE A 18 -18.73 6.17 10.76
CA ILE A 18 -19.11 5.11 11.69
C ILE A 18 -17.87 4.57 12.43
N ILE A 19 -16.67 4.76 11.89
CA ILE A 19 -15.44 4.26 12.48
C ILE A 19 -14.98 5.21 13.58
N ASP A 20 -15.05 4.73 14.83
CA ASP A 20 -14.55 5.49 15.98
C ASP A 20 -13.07 5.90 15.80
N GLY A 21 -12.85 7.21 15.92
CA GLY A 21 -11.55 7.85 15.75
C GLY A 21 -11.15 8.14 14.31
N CYS A 22 -11.98 7.82 13.30
CA CYS A 22 -11.71 8.14 11.90
C CYS A 22 -12.33 9.49 11.50
N GLN A 23 -11.58 10.30 10.77
CA GLN A 23 -12.07 11.57 10.23
C GLN A 23 -11.47 11.85 8.85
N GLN A 24 -12.31 12.09 7.85
CA GLN A 24 -11.87 12.63 6.56
C GLN A 24 -11.39 14.07 6.71
N LEU A 25 -10.21 14.38 6.16
CA LEU A 25 -9.53 15.66 6.36
C LEU A 25 -9.72 16.61 5.17
N GLU A 26 -9.86 16.06 3.96
CA GLU A 26 -10.00 16.82 2.71
C GLU A 26 -11.07 16.20 1.82
N GLU A 27 -11.59 16.97 0.87
CA GLU A 27 -12.45 16.42 -0.19
C GLU A 27 -11.70 15.40 -1.04
N VAL A 28 -12.38 14.33 -1.44
CA VAL A 28 -11.80 13.32 -2.33
C VAL A 28 -11.48 13.97 -3.68
N TYR A 29 -10.25 13.80 -4.14
CA TYR A 29 -9.80 14.41 -5.40
C TYR A 29 -9.17 13.38 -6.34
N TRP A 30 -9.11 13.72 -7.62
CA TRP A 30 -8.46 12.88 -8.62
C TRP A 30 -6.96 13.18 -8.70
N PHE A 31 -6.12 12.16 -8.59
CA PHE A 31 -4.67 12.30 -8.74
C PHE A 31 -4.17 11.67 -10.04
N GLU A 32 -3.82 12.54 -10.99
CA GLU A 32 -3.52 12.16 -12.38
C GLU A 32 -2.35 11.18 -12.49
N ARG A 33 -1.32 11.34 -11.65
CA ARG A 33 -0.11 10.50 -11.73
C ARG A 33 -0.40 9.02 -11.47
N PHE A 34 -1.33 8.72 -10.59
CA PHE A 34 -1.70 7.35 -10.20
C PHE A 34 -3.03 6.90 -10.82
N GLN A 35 -3.66 7.76 -11.62
CA GLN A 35 -4.99 7.51 -12.19
C GLN A 35 -5.98 6.99 -11.13
N SER A 36 -5.96 7.60 -9.95
CA SER A 36 -6.72 7.14 -8.79
C SER A 36 -7.41 8.30 -8.09
N TRP A 37 -8.53 8.02 -7.42
CA TRP A 37 -9.13 8.91 -6.45
C TRP A 37 -8.35 8.85 -5.15
N VAL A 38 -8.17 9.99 -4.49
CA VAL A 38 -7.39 10.11 -3.26
C VAL A 38 -8.29 10.59 -2.14
N LEU A 39 -8.34 9.82 -1.07
CA LEU A 39 -8.98 10.15 0.19
C LEU A 39 -7.91 10.41 1.25
N HIS A 40 -7.91 11.60 1.85
CA HIS A 40 -7.06 11.94 2.99
C HIS A 40 -7.87 11.84 4.28
N PHE A 41 -7.42 11.03 5.23
CA PHE A 41 -8.11 10.82 6.50
C PHE A 41 -7.13 10.68 7.67
N SER A 42 -7.61 11.00 8.86
CA SER A 42 -6.95 10.71 10.14
C SER A 42 -7.61 9.53 10.83
N LEU A 43 -6.82 8.80 11.60
CA LEU A 43 -7.25 7.69 12.41
C LEU A 43 -6.61 7.80 13.79
N LYS A 44 -7.46 7.94 14.81
CA LYS A 44 -7.09 7.86 16.22
C LYS A 44 -7.35 6.45 16.73
N VAL A 45 -6.31 5.80 17.24
CA VAL A 45 -6.38 4.42 17.73
C VAL A 45 -6.14 4.39 19.23
N SER A 46 -7.14 3.96 19.98
CA SER A 46 -7.03 3.67 21.41
C SER A 46 -6.41 2.29 21.63
N GLY A 47 -5.59 2.12 22.66
CA GLY A 47 -4.99 0.82 23.01
C GLY A 47 -3.64 0.51 22.35
N LEU A 48 -3.02 1.50 21.71
CA LEU A 48 -1.60 1.40 21.32
C LEU A 48 -0.72 1.28 22.57
N ASP A 49 0.35 0.49 22.48
CA ASP A 49 1.39 0.41 23.50
C ASP A 49 2.02 1.80 23.71
N ILE A 50 2.09 2.23 24.96
CA ILE A 50 2.67 3.50 25.39
C ILE A 50 4.15 3.64 25.03
N ASN A 51 4.86 2.53 24.85
CA ASN A 51 6.27 2.49 24.48
C ASN A 51 6.47 2.44 22.96
N SER A 52 5.40 2.28 22.18
CA SER A 52 5.49 2.25 20.72
C SER A 52 5.83 3.63 20.16
N SER A 53 6.54 3.66 19.04
CA SER A 53 6.79 4.89 18.27
C SER A 53 5.60 5.35 17.43
N ILE A 54 4.52 4.55 17.38
CA ILE A 54 3.31 4.86 16.60
C ILE A 54 2.51 5.97 17.32
N PRO A 55 2.23 7.10 16.64
CA PRO A 55 1.42 8.16 17.23
C PRO A 55 -0.02 7.71 17.52
N GLN A 56 -0.65 8.26 18.57
CA GLN A 56 -2.06 7.99 18.89
C GLN A 56 -3.04 8.40 17.78
N THR A 57 -2.70 9.47 17.06
CA THR A 57 -3.44 9.92 15.87
C THR A 57 -2.49 9.90 14.69
N THR A 58 -2.87 9.20 13.65
CA THR A 58 -2.10 9.07 12.40
C THR A 58 -2.92 9.55 11.22
N GLN A 59 -2.27 10.05 10.17
CA GLN A 59 -2.89 10.50 8.92
C GLN A 59 -2.45 9.62 7.76
N TRP A 60 -3.36 9.43 6.80
CA TRP A 60 -3.25 8.44 5.76
C TRP A 60 -3.89 8.91 4.46
N TYR A 61 -3.29 8.50 3.34
CA TYR A 61 -3.86 8.64 2.02
C TYR A 61 -4.28 7.29 1.51
N MET A 62 -5.55 7.17 1.12
CA MET A 62 -6.09 6.02 0.42
C MET A 62 -6.21 6.34 -1.07
N LEU A 63 -5.54 5.56 -1.90
CA LEU A 63 -5.69 5.57 -3.35
C LEU A 63 -6.76 4.54 -3.73
N ILE A 64 -7.80 5.02 -4.42
CA ILE A 64 -8.99 4.27 -4.80
C ILE A 64 -9.07 4.25 -6.33
N ASP A 65 -8.99 3.05 -6.89
CA ASP A 65 -9.05 2.84 -8.34
C ASP A 65 -10.42 3.29 -8.93
N PRO A 66 -10.45 3.82 -10.17
CA PRO A 66 -11.68 4.26 -10.82
C PRO A 66 -12.76 3.18 -10.91
N LEU A 67 -12.38 1.90 -10.95
CA LEU A 67 -13.27 0.75 -11.03
C LEU A 67 -13.84 0.34 -9.66
N TYR A 68 -13.63 1.12 -8.59
CA TYR A 68 -14.30 0.92 -7.30
C TYR A 68 -15.78 0.55 -7.49
N PRO A 69 -16.34 -0.43 -6.77
CA PRO A 69 -15.73 -1.19 -5.69
C PRO A 69 -14.93 -2.41 -6.18
N ARG A 70 -14.66 -2.56 -7.48
CA ARG A 70 -13.88 -3.70 -8.03
C ARG A 70 -12.40 -3.42 -8.26
N GLY A 71 -12.00 -2.16 -8.35
CA GLY A 71 -10.60 -1.78 -8.57
C GLY A 71 -9.75 -1.87 -7.30
N SER A 72 -8.45 -1.63 -7.37
CA SER A 72 -7.59 -1.70 -6.18
C SER A 72 -7.83 -0.57 -5.17
N ILE A 73 -7.57 -0.84 -3.90
CA ILE A 73 -7.42 0.16 -2.84
C ILE A 73 -6.02 0.03 -2.25
N SER A 74 -5.39 1.14 -1.91
CA SER A 74 -4.05 1.15 -1.31
C SER A 74 -3.93 2.28 -0.30
N ILE A 75 -3.39 2.00 0.88
CA ILE A 75 -3.25 2.95 1.98
C ILE A 75 -1.77 3.26 2.20
N PHE A 76 -1.46 4.55 2.35
CA PHE A 76 -0.11 5.07 2.51
C PHE A 76 -0.05 6.08 3.68
N PRO A 77 1.04 6.07 4.47
CA PRO A 77 1.20 7.00 5.58
C PRO A 77 1.47 8.43 5.09
N ASP A 78 0.80 9.41 5.69
CA ASP A 78 1.11 10.83 5.50
C ASP A 78 2.57 11.12 5.90
N LYS A 79 3.19 12.10 5.24
CA LYS A 79 4.59 12.44 5.50
C LYS A 79 4.84 13.11 6.86
N ILE A 80 3.86 13.87 7.33
CA ILE A 80 3.96 14.78 8.48
C ILE A 80 3.43 14.10 9.74
N ASN A 81 2.19 13.59 9.72
CA ASN A 81 1.47 13.11 10.89
C ASN A 81 1.20 11.60 10.83
N SER A 82 2.20 10.79 10.53
CA SER A 82 2.03 9.34 10.43
C SER A 82 3.28 8.57 10.86
N ILE A 83 3.29 7.27 10.62
CA ILE A 83 4.46 6.42 10.89
C ILE A 83 5.62 6.72 9.95
N THR A 84 6.83 6.73 10.50
CA THR A 84 8.08 6.97 9.74
C THR A 84 8.96 5.71 9.66
N LEU A 85 8.82 4.79 10.62
CA LEU A 85 9.50 3.50 10.60
C LEU A 85 8.86 2.53 9.61
N ILE A 86 9.56 1.41 9.38
CA ILE A 86 9.07 0.29 8.57
C ILE A 86 8.64 -0.82 9.52
N TYR A 87 7.49 -1.41 9.22
CA TYR A 87 6.89 -2.52 9.96
C TYR A 87 6.65 -3.70 8.99
N LYS A 88 6.34 -4.89 9.53
CA LYS A 88 5.98 -6.05 8.69
C LYS A 88 4.70 -5.79 7.90
N HIS A 89 4.52 -6.50 6.78
CA HIS A 89 3.40 -6.31 5.85
C HIS A 89 3.26 -4.87 5.33
N MET A 90 4.40 -4.20 5.12
CA MET A 90 4.49 -2.85 4.59
C MET A 90 5.61 -2.78 3.55
N ASN A 91 5.41 -2.00 2.49
CA ASN A 91 6.49 -1.65 1.57
C ASN A 91 7.49 -0.69 2.24
N GLU A 92 8.63 -0.48 1.58
CA GLU A 92 9.62 0.49 2.05
C GLU A 92 9.03 1.91 2.22
N ASN A 93 9.25 2.51 3.40
CA ASN A 93 8.56 3.73 3.83
C ASN A 93 9.31 5.03 3.45
N ILE A 94 9.59 5.23 2.17
CA ILE A 94 10.38 6.37 1.68
C ILE A 94 9.51 7.59 1.35
N GLU A 95 10.02 8.78 1.65
CA GLU A 95 9.46 10.05 1.17
C GLU A 95 9.85 10.35 -0.28
N LYS A 96 8.90 10.91 -1.04
CA LYS A 96 9.15 11.47 -2.37
C LYS A 96 8.61 12.88 -2.43
N ASP A 97 9.44 13.89 -2.72
CA ASP A 97 9.08 15.32 -2.66
C ASP A 97 7.74 15.67 -3.32
N HIS A 98 7.41 15.00 -4.42
CA HIS A 98 6.21 15.26 -5.23
C HIS A 98 4.93 14.54 -4.75
N LEU A 99 4.97 13.82 -3.61
CA LEU A 99 3.82 13.15 -3.00
C LEU A 99 3.51 13.77 -1.64
N HIS A 100 2.26 13.68 -1.19
CA HIS A 100 1.88 14.08 0.17
C HIS A 100 2.07 12.93 1.19
N TRP A 101 2.19 11.70 0.70
CA TRP A 101 2.43 10.48 1.48
C TRP A 101 3.83 9.89 1.23
N ARG A 102 4.22 8.96 2.10
CA ARG A 102 5.38 8.08 1.92
C ARG A 102 4.98 6.83 1.13
N LEU A 103 5.93 6.15 0.51
CA LEU A 103 5.68 4.98 -0.34
C LEU A 103 5.42 3.66 0.41
N GLY A 104 5.32 3.73 1.74
CA GLY A 104 5.06 2.59 2.61
C GLY A 104 3.63 2.08 2.53
N LYS A 105 3.26 1.46 1.41
CA LYS A 105 1.95 0.82 1.24
C LYS A 105 1.78 -0.25 2.32
N ILE A 106 0.70 -0.19 3.08
CA ILE A 106 0.31 -1.26 4.01
C ILE A 106 -0.43 -2.34 3.22
N CYS A 107 -0.09 -3.59 3.47
CA CYS A 107 -0.89 -4.73 3.05
C CYS A 107 -2.04 -4.90 4.04
N THR A 108 -3.27 -4.65 3.60
CA THR A 108 -4.49 -4.80 4.41
C THR A 108 -5.05 -6.23 4.38
N ASP A 109 -4.54 -7.06 3.46
CA ASP A 109 -4.96 -8.45 3.23
C ASP A 109 -4.11 -9.48 3.99
N TRP A 110 -3.25 -9.04 4.91
CA TRP A 110 -2.36 -9.93 5.65
C TRP A 110 -3.14 -10.84 6.61
N ASP A 111 -2.67 -12.08 6.72
CA ASP A 111 -3.30 -13.11 7.54
C ASP A 111 -2.88 -12.95 9.00
N THR A 112 -3.76 -12.35 9.78
CA THR A 112 -3.72 -12.40 11.23
C THR A 112 -4.22 -13.77 11.69
N GLY A 113 -3.34 -14.72 11.96
CA GLY A 113 -3.69 -15.99 12.62
C GLY A 113 -4.43 -15.86 13.98
N GLN A 114 -4.67 -14.65 14.47
CA GLN A 114 -5.49 -14.33 15.65
C GLN A 114 -6.98 -14.02 15.32
N LEU A 115 -7.37 -14.00 14.05
CA LEU A 115 -8.70 -13.57 13.57
C LEU A 115 -9.54 -14.72 12.98
N GLU A 116 -9.24 -15.97 13.33
CA GLU A 116 -10.12 -17.12 13.03
C GLU A 116 -11.53 -16.98 13.69
N LEU A 117 -11.74 -16.00 14.57
CA LEU A 117 -13.05 -15.69 15.16
C LEU A 117 -13.90 -14.66 14.37
N LEU A 118 -13.37 -14.04 13.30
CA LEU A 118 -14.13 -13.18 12.38
C LEU A 118 -13.99 -13.65 10.93
N SER A 119 -13.93 -14.97 10.72
CA SER A 119 -13.67 -15.63 9.44
C SER A 119 -14.83 -15.49 8.42
N ASP A 120 -15.17 -14.27 8.04
CA ASP A 120 -15.64 -13.94 6.68
C ASP A 120 -14.46 -13.22 6.00
N ASN A 121 -13.48 -14.02 5.59
CA ASN A 121 -12.14 -13.60 5.16
C ASN A 121 -12.06 -13.00 3.75
N ASP A 122 -13.18 -12.88 3.04
CA ASP A 122 -13.19 -12.30 1.71
C ASP A 122 -13.25 -10.77 1.79
N GLU A 123 -12.37 -10.10 1.05
CA GLU A 123 -12.47 -8.65 0.85
C GLU A 123 -13.91 -8.31 0.42
N LEU A 124 -14.56 -7.42 1.17
CA LEU A 124 -15.92 -7.00 0.85
C LEU A 124 -15.91 -6.21 -0.45
N MET A 125 -16.60 -6.72 -1.46
CA MET A 125 -16.74 -6.05 -2.77
C MET A 125 -17.96 -5.13 -2.84
N ASP A 126 -18.57 -4.87 -1.69
CA ASP A 126 -19.71 -3.99 -1.53
C ASP A 126 -19.30 -2.51 -1.54
N VAL A 127 -20.11 -1.68 -2.20
CA VAL A 127 -19.85 -0.25 -2.39
C VAL A 127 -19.77 0.50 -1.07
N GLU A 128 -20.60 0.15 -0.10
CA GLU A 128 -20.67 0.83 1.18
C GLU A 128 -19.51 0.37 2.06
N GLN A 129 -19.32 -0.94 2.19
CA GLN A 129 -18.48 -1.49 3.24
C GLN A 129 -16.98 -1.55 2.91
N ARG A 130 -16.60 -1.54 1.63
CA ARG A 130 -15.21 -1.83 1.24
C ARG A 130 -14.19 -0.84 1.76
N ILE A 131 -14.46 0.47 1.67
CA ILE A 131 -13.57 1.50 2.23
C ILE A 131 -13.47 1.34 3.76
N ASN A 132 -14.60 1.09 4.43
CA ASN A 132 -14.64 0.88 5.87
C ASN A 132 -13.79 -0.34 6.28
N TRP A 133 -13.92 -1.45 5.55
CA TRP A 133 -13.16 -2.67 5.76
C TRP A 133 -11.64 -2.43 5.72
N HIS A 134 -11.15 -1.69 4.72
CA HIS A 134 -9.73 -1.34 4.60
C HIS A 134 -9.24 -0.46 5.76
N VAL A 135 -10.07 0.48 6.25
CA VAL A 135 -9.70 1.32 7.41
C VAL A 135 -9.73 0.53 8.72
N GLN A 136 -10.64 -0.43 8.89
CA GLN A 136 -10.65 -1.33 10.06
C GLN A 136 -9.41 -2.22 10.07
N ARG A 137 -9.02 -2.78 8.91
CA ARG A 137 -7.78 -3.55 8.76
C ARG A 137 -6.55 -2.71 9.08
N LEU A 138 -6.51 -1.45 8.65
CA LEU A 138 -5.46 -0.50 9.06
C LEU A 138 -5.41 -0.30 10.58
N LYS A 139 -6.57 -0.12 11.23
CA LYS A 139 -6.66 0.04 12.70
C LYS A 139 -6.09 -1.18 13.43
N GLN A 140 -6.45 -2.39 12.96
CA GLN A 140 -5.93 -3.65 13.51
C GLN A 140 -4.42 -3.79 13.27
N TRP A 141 -3.95 -3.43 12.07
CA TRP A 141 -2.53 -3.43 11.75
C TRP A 141 -1.74 -2.48 12.66
N LEU A 142 -2.25 -1.28 12.96
CA LEU A 142 -1.59 -0.33 13.87
C LEU A 142 -1.50 -0.88 15.30
N LEU A 143 -2.54 -1.55 15.80
CA LEU A 143 -2.52 -2.20 17.10
C LEU A 143 -1.49 -3.34 17.14
N ALA A 144 -1.43 -4.17 16.11
CA ALA A 144 -0.46 -5.25 16.03
C ALA A 144 0.98 -4.74 15.89
N ALA A 145 1.19 -3.72 15.05
CA ALA A 145 2.46 -3.02 14.87
C ALA A 145 2.95 -2.39 16.17
N SER A 146 2.02 -1.88 16.98
CA SER A 146 2.33 -1.25 18.24
C SER A 146 2.79 -2.23 19.32
N ASN A 147 2.34 -3.48 19.26
CA ASN A 147 2.64 -4.54 20.22
C ASN A 147 3.65 -5.58 19.69
N ASP A 148 4.36 -5.28 18.59
CA ASP A 148 5.27 -6.20 17.90
C ASP A 148 4.65 -7.58 17.55
N SER A 149 3.33 -7.62 17.33
CA SER A 149 2.56 -8.85 17.07
C SER A 149 2.14 -9.02 15.62
N LEU A 150 2.73 -8.25 14.70
CA LEU A 150 2.53 -8.40 13.25
C LEU A 150 3.06 -9.73 12.69
N ALA A 151 3.82 -10.48 13.47
CA ALA A 151 4.25 -11.82 13.09
C ALA A 151 4.08 -12.78 14.25
N ILE A 152 3.78 -14.03 13.90
CA ILE A 152 3.67 -15.14 14.83
C ILE A 152 4.91 -16.04 14.76
N PRO A 153 5.25 -16.75 15.85
CA PRO A 153 6.32 -17.73 15.82
C PRO A 153 6.06 -18.79 14.76
N GLY A 154 6.97 -18.92 13.79
CA GLY A 154 6.85 -19.83 12.65
C GLY A 154 6.66 -19.14 11.31
N ASP A 155 6.35 -17.84 11.30
CA ASP A 155 6.28 -17.06 10.06
C ASP A 155 7.63 -17.01 9.35
N TYR A 156 7.58 -17.01 8.01
CA TYR A 156 8.76 -16.77 7.20
C TYR A 156 9.29 -15.36 7.44
N PHE A 157 10.61 -15.21 7.36
CA PHE A 157 11.23 -13.91 7.38
C PHE A 157 10.84 -13.12 6.12
N GLU A 158 10.22 -11.95 6.30
CA GLU A 158 9.83 -11.07 5.20
C GLU A 158 10.75 -9.85 5.13
N LEU A 159 11.17 -9.50 3.90
CA LEU A 159 11.78 -8.21 3.61
C LEU A 159 10.72 -7.28 3.03
N PRO A 160 10.74 -5.98 3.38
CA PRO A 160 9.86 -5.00 2.75
C PRO A 160 10.05 -5.01 1.22
N HIS A 161 8.96 -4.92 0.48
CA HIS A 161 9.07 -4.68 -0.96
C HIS A 161 9.71 -3.31 -1.19
N THR A 162 10.89 -3.32 -1.78
CA THR A 162 11.65 -2.12 -2.12
C THR A 162 11.17 -1.55 -3.45
N HIS A 163 11.14 -0.21 -3.55
CA HIS A 163 10.82 0.47 -4.80
C HIS A 163 12.08 0.49 -5.69
N PHE A 164 12.36 -0.63 -6.35
CA PHE A 164 13.48 -0.74 -7.28
C PHE A 164 13.06 -0.16 -8.64
N GLU A 165 13.78 0.83 -9.15
CA GLU A 165 13.73 1.16 -10.58
C GLU A 165 14.87 0.41 -11.28
N PRO A 166 14.60 -0.76 -11.88
CA PRO A 166 15.65 -1.53 -12.49
C PRO A 166 16.21 -0.77 -13.71
N LYS A 167 17.54 -0.60 -13.77
CA LYS A 167 18.23 -0.02 -14.92
C LYS A 167 18.27 -0.95 -16.14
N PHE A 168 17.88 -2.21 -15.95
CA PHE A 168 17.87 -3.24 -16.98
C PHE A 168 16.68 -4.18 -16.76
N SER A 169 16.08 -4.65 -17.84
CA SER A 169 15.12 -5.76 -17.80
C SER A 169 15.78 -7.00 -18.36
N VAL A 170 15.63 -8.11 -17.65
CA VAL A 170 16.03 -9.44 -18.16
C VAL A 170 14.81 -10.05 -18.81
N VAL A 171 14.88 -10.29 -20.12
CA VAL A 171 13.82 -10.98 -20.86
C VAL A 171 14.34 -12.37 -21.18
N PHE A 172 13.64 -13.40 -20.69
CA PHE A 172 13.93 -14.78 -21.04
C PHE A 172 13.20 -15.12 -22.34
N ALA A 173 13.95 -15.35 -23.42
CA ALA A 173 13.43 -15.96 -24.64
C ALA A 173 13.88 -17.42 -24.64
N GLU A 174 12.94 -18.35 -24.76
CA GLU A 174 13.17 -19.80 -24.65
C GLU A 174 14.13 -20.37 -25.73
N GLU A 175 14.60 -19.55 -26.67
CA GLU A 175 15.58 -19.92 -27.68
C GLU A 175 16.97 -19.35 -27.36
N ARG A 176 17.70 -20.00 -26.43
CA ARG A 176 19.17 -19.97 -26.21
C ARG A 176 19.93 -18.63 -26.25
N ILE A 177 19.25 -17.48 -26.21
CA ILE A 177 19.88 -16.15 -26.19
C ILE A 177 19.35 -15.42 -24.97
N ILE A 178 20.23 -15.20 -24.00
CA ILE A 178 19.96 -14.26 -22.90
C ILE A 178 20.09 -12.87 -23.50
N MET A 179 18.96 -12.17 -23.63
CA MET A 179 18.94 -10.78 -24.08
C MET A 179 18.88 -9.87 -22.85
N ILE A 180 19.96 -9.12 -22.62
CA ILE A 180 19.98 -8.09 -21.58
C ILE A 180 19.63 -6.78 -22.26
N ILE A 181 18.53 -6.16 -21.84
CA ILE A 181 18.11 -4.85 -22.35
C ILE A 181 18.45 -3.81 -21.29
N GLY A 182 19.46 -2.99 -21.57
CA GLY A 182 19.85 -1.85 -20.76
C GLY A 182 19.05 -0.60 -21.14
N LYS A 183 18.67 0.21 -20.15
CA LYS A 183 18.11 1.54 -20.38
C LYS A 183 19.14 2.59 -20.00
N GLN A 184 19.66 3.33 -20.98
CA GLN A 184 20.52 4.49 -20.76
C GLN A 184 19.94 5.70 -21.51
N ASP A 185 19.61 6.77 -20.78
CA ASP A 185 19.12 8.03 -21.33
C ASP A 185 17.92 7.92 -22.31
N GLY A 186 17.03 6.96 -22.06
CA GLY A 186 15.83 6.73 -22.89
C GLY A 186 16.08 5.91 -24.16
N ILE A 187 17.31 5.44 -24.37
CA ILE A 187 17.69 4.53 -25.45
C ILE A 187 17.74 3.10 -24.89
N TYR A 188 17.13 2.17 -25.61
CA TYR A 188 17.20 0.74 -25.32
C TYR A 188 18.41 0.16 -26.05
N GLU A 189 19.40 -0.33 -25.31
CA GLU A 189 20.52 -1.09 -25.87
C GLU A 189 20.34 -2.57 -25.56
N SER A 190 20.31 -3.39 -26.61
CA SER A 190 20.26 -4.85 -26.49
C SER A 190 21.67 -5.42 -26.56
N PHE A 191 22.07 -6.14 -25.52
CA PHE A 191 23.30 -6.94 -25.53
C PHE A 191 22.95 -8.41 -25.66
N SER A 192 23.58 -9.10 -26.61
CA SER A 192 23.52 -10.55 -26.74
C SER A 192 24.83 -11.13 -26.22
N LEU A 193 24.75 -11.94 -25.17
CA LEU A 193 25.88 -12.77 -24.76
C LEU A 193 25.84 -14.06 -25.58
N GLY A 194 26.75 -14.15 -26.55
CA GLY A 194 27.08 -15.43 -27.19
C GLY A 194 27.70 -16.35 -26.14
N THR A 195 27.32 -17.62 -26.14
CA THR A 195 27.82 -18.65 -25.22
C THR A 195 29.30 -19.04 -25.44
N SER A 196 30.08 -18.23 -26.15
CA SER A 196 31.51 -18.48 -26.40
C SER A 196 32.43 -17.93 -25.31
N ASP A 197 31.97 -17.04 -24.43
CA ASP A 197 32.86 -16.27 -23.55
C ASP A 197 32.82 -16.71 -22.07
N ILE A 198 32.31 -17.91 -21.79
CA ILE A 198 32.39 -18.53 -20.46
C ILE A 198 33.09 -19.88 -20.59
N SER A 199 34.42 -19.86 -20.58
CA SER A 199 35.23 -21.03 -20.25
C SER A 199 35.51 -21.01 -18.73
N PHE A 200 35.02 -22.04 -18.04
CA PHE A 200 35.31 -22.33 -16.63
C PHE A 200 36.80 -22.55 -16.37
#